data_AF-A0A453ADI6-F1
#
_entry.id   AF-A0A453ADI6-F1
#
_cell.length_a   1.000
_cell.length_b   1.000
_cell.length_c   1.000
_cell.angle_alpha   90.00
_cell.angle_beta   90.00
_cell.angle_gamma   90.00
#
_symmetry.space_group_name_H-M   'P 1'
#
loop_
_entity.id
_entity.type
_entity.pdbx_description
1 polymer ?
#
loop_
_entity_poly.entity_id
_entity_poly.type
_entity_poly.pdbx_seq_one_letter_code
_entity_poly.pdbx_strand_id
1 'polypeptide(L)'
;MTCSCRYWQLSGILCAHVVSAVHQHTNQLHGYVASCYSVEAFKRTYAHCLQPVEGPQGWPESDEPKPLAPGYVKMPGKPWKERKREGTEKPKATKVSRVGTVIRCRKCKCTGHNKTTCPGNAASG
;
A
#
# COMPACT_ATOMS: atom_id res chain seq x y z
N MET A 1 9.45 26.81 6.77
CA MET A 1 9.06 25.45 7.20
C MET A 1 9.21 24.53 5.99
N THR A 2 9.82 23.35 6.11
CA THR A 2 10.14 22.49 4.95
C THR A 2 9.92 21.01 5.33
N CYS A 3 9.00 20.30 4.68
CA CYS A 3 8.86 18.85 4.85
C CYS A 3 9.93 18.10 4.04
N SER A 4 10.57 17.10 4.63
CA SER A 4 11.46 16.15 3.94
C SER A 4 10.74 15.39 2.82
N CYS A 5 9.44 15.14 3.01
CA CYS A 5 8.57 14.50 2.04
C CYS A 5 8.29 15.31 0.77
N ARG A 6 8.58 16.62 0.77
CA ARG A 6 8.35 17.60 -0.33
C ARG A 6 6.92 17.75 -0.84
N TYR A 7 5.98 16.90 -0.42
CA TYR A 7 4.59 16.91 -0.89
C TYR A 7 3.93 18.28 -0.74
N TRP A 8 3.98 18.86 0.47
CA TRP A 8 3.35 20.15 0.74
C TRP A 8 3.96 21.29 -0.08
N GLN A 9 5.27 21.26 -0.33
CA GLN A 9 5.93 22.27 -1.15
C GLN A 9 5.55 22.19 -2.63
N LEU A 10 5.18 20.99 -3.11
CA LEU A 10 4.77 20.78 -4.51
C LEU A 10 3.27 21.01 -4.70
N SER A 11 2.44 20.50 -3.80
CA SER A 11 0.99 20.55 -3.95
C SER A 11 0.36 21.77 -3.30
N GLY A 12 1.00 22.39 -2.30
CA GLY A 12 0.38 23.41 -1.44
C GLY A 12 -0.63 22.84 -0.43
N ILE A 13 -0.86 21.52 -0.42
CA ILE A 13 -1.73 20.82 0.53
C ILE A 13 -0.89 20.19 1.63
N LEU A 14 -1.34 20.30 2.87
CA LEU A 14 -0.62 19.77 4.03
C LEU A 14 -0.51 18.24 3.95
N CYS A 15 0.69 17.73 4.15
CA CYS A 15 0.92 16.31 4.40
C CYS A 15 0.85 16.01 5.90
N ALA A 16 0.79 14.72 6.28
CA ALA A 16 0.71 14.29 7.67
C ALA A 16 1.83 14.86 8.56
N HIS A 17 3.04 15.03 8.03
CA HIS A 17 4.17 15.61 8.76
C HIS A 17 3.94 17.09 9.09
N VAL A 18 3.49 17.87 8.12
CA VAL A 18 3.24 19.30 8.31
C VAL A 18 2.03 19.50 9.22
N VAL A 19 0.96 18.69 9.08
CA VAL A 19 -0.20 18.74 10.00
C VAL A 19 0.26 18.52 11.44
N SER A 20 1.07 17.49 11.68
CA SER A 20 1.58 17.18 13.03
C SER A 20 2.43 18.32 13.59
N ALA A 21 3.33 18.88 12.79
CA ALA A 21 4.19 19.98 13.20
C ALA A 21 3.40 21.28 13.46
N VAL A 22 2.44 21.63 12.59
CA VAL A 22 1.59 22.81 12.78
C VAL A 22 0.72 22.67 14.02
N HIS A 23 0.16 21.46 14.26
CA HIS A 23 -0.63 21.18 15.45
C HIS A 23 0.15 21.44 16.75
N GLN A 24 1.45 21.09 16.77
CA GLN A 24 2.33 21.33 17.93
C GLN A 24 2.71 22.80 18.13
N HIS A 25 2.74 23.62 17.07
CA HIS A 25 3.22 25.00 17.14
C HIS A 25 2.09 26.04 17.28
N THR A 26 1.09 25.99 16.41
CA THR A 26 0.07 27.05 16.29
C THR A 26 -1.35 26.50 16.29
N ASN A 27 -1.53 25.23 15.96
CA ASN A 27 -2.84 24.57 15.81
C ASN A 27 -3.79 25.23 14.79
N GLN A 28 -3.26 26.08 13.91
CA GLN A 28 -4.03 26.77 12.87
C GLN A 28 -3.57 26.32 11.47
N LEU A 29 -4.27 25.33 10.91
CA LEU A 29 -3.87 24.71 9.63
C LEU A 29 -4.13 25.60 8.41
N HIS A 30 -5.17 26.45 8.45
CA HIS A 30 -5.62 27.25 7.31
C HIS A 30 -4.53 28.17 6.74
N GLY A 31 -3.64 28.70 7.58
CA GLY A 31 -2.55 29.59 7.14
C GLY A 31 -1.43 28.89 6.38
N TYR A 32 -1.41 27.55 6.36
CA TYR A 32 -0.36 26.76 5.71
C TYR A 32 -0.82 26.10 4.40
N VAL A 33 -2.12 26.14 4.10
CA VAL A 33 -2.64 25.66 2.81
C VAL A 33 -2.46 26.76 1.76
N ALA A 34 -2.05 26.41 0.54
CA ALA A 34 -1.91 27.38 -0.54
C ALA A 34 -3.24 28.11 -0.82
N SER A 35 -3.15 29.41 -1.09
CA SER A 35 -4.32 30.30 -1.25
C SER A 35 -5.26 29.92 -2.40
N CYS A 36 -4.76 29.18 -3.39
CA CYS A 36 -5.54 28.66 -4.51
C CYS A 36 -6.61 27.62 -4.11
N TYR A 37 -6.49 27.01 -2.92
CA TYR A 37 -7.50 26.09 -2.37
C TYR A 37 -8.58 26.80 -1.54
N SER A 38 -8.57 28.13 -1.47
CA SER A 38 -9.61 28.87 -0.76
C SER A 38 -10.94 28.84 -1.52
N VAL A 39 -12.04 28.94 -0.77
CA VAL A 39 -13.39 29.08 -1.33
C VAL A 39 -13.49 30.35 -2.18
N GLU A 40 -12.80 31.41 -1.78
CA GLU A 40 -12.73 32.65 -2.54
C GLU A 40 -12.06 32.44 -3.91
N ALA A 41 -10.92 31.75 -3.94
CA ALA A 41 -10.25 31.40 -5.19
C ALA A 41 -11.15 30.55 -6.09
N PHE A 42 -11.84 29.54 -5.52
CA PHE A 42 -12.81 28.74 -6.25
C PHE A 42 -13.92 29.59 -6.86
N LYS A 43 -14.59 30.43 -6.06
CA LYS A 43 -15.65 31.33 -6.54
C LYS A 43 -15.15 32.28 -7.62
N ARG A 44 -13.92 32.78 -7.50
CA ARG A 44 -13.30 33.66 -8.51
C ARG A 44 -13.02 32.92 -9.81
N THR A 45 -12.52 31.68 -9.75
CA THR A 45 -12.26 30.85 -10.92
C THR A 45 -13.54 30.53 -11.69
N TYR A 46 -14.64 30.27 -10.97
CA TYR A 46 -15.95 29.96 -11.56
C TYR A 46 -16.92 31.16 -11.53
N ALA A 47 -16.41 32.39 -11.44
CA ALA A 47 -17.24 33.60 -11.43
C ALA A 47 -17.95 33.83 -12.77
N HIS A 48 -17.37 33.30 -13.85
CA HIS A 48 -17.90 33.38 -15.20
C HIS A 48 -18.44 32.02 -15.65
N CYS A 49 -19.47 32.04 -16.49
CA CYS A 49 -20.01 30.82 -17.07
C CYS A 49 -18.94 30.13 -17.92
N LEU A 50 -18.64 28.87 -17.59
CA LEU A 50 -17.86 28.01 -18.48
C LEU A 50 -18.72 27.70 -19.69
N GLN A 51 -18.21 28.01 -20.88
CA GLN A 51 -18.87 27.57 -22.10
C GLN A 51 -18.77 26.04 -22.17
N PRO A 52 -19.86 25.35 -22.52
CA PRO A 52 -19.81 23.92 -22.75
C PRO A 52 -18.78 23.62 -23.83
N VAL A 53 -17.82 22.76 -23.51
CA VAL A 53 -16.87 22.26 -24.51
C VAL A 53 -17.55 21.12 -25.23
N GLU A 54 -17.58 21.18 -26.56
CA GLU A 54 -18.09 20.10 -27.38
C GLU A 54 -17.30 18.81 -27.11
N GLY A 55 -17.92 17.66 -27.36
CA GLY A 55 -17.25 16.37 -27.20
C GLY A 55 -16.03 16.25 -28.13
N PRO A 56 -15.27 15.13 -28.06
CA PRO A 56 -14.06 14.95 -28.87
C PRO A 56 -14.22 15.18 -30.37
N GLN A 57 -15.45 15.08 -30.90
CA GLN A 57 -15.76 15.36 -32.31
C GLN A 57 -15.70 16.85 -32.68
N GLY A 58 -15.88 17.76 -31.72
CA GLY A 58 -15.84 19.21 -31.92
C GLY A 58 -14.52 19.85 -31.49
N TRP A 59 -13.53 19.05 -31.11
CA TRP A 59 -12.21 19.57 -30.74
C TRP A 59 -11.44 19.99 -31.99
N PRO A 60 -10.75 21.16 -31.96
CA PRO A 60 -9.93 21.58 -33.08
C PRO A 60 -8.78 20.58 -33.29
N GLU A 61 -8.49 20.27 -34.55
CA GLU A 61 -7.28 19.53 -34.88
C GLU A 61 -6.06 20.41 -34.57
N SER A 62 -5.11 19.83 -33.86
CA SER A 62 -3.86 20.49 -33.50
C SER A 62 -2.80 20.18 -34.54
N ASP A 63 -2.13 21.22 -35.04
CA ASP A 63 -0.95 21.08 -35.93
C ASP A 63 0.29 20.57 -35.18
N GLU A 64 0.27 20.63 -33.84
CA GLU A 64 1.37 20.12 -33.02
C GLU A 64 1.58 18.61 -33.23
N PRO A 65 2.84 18.15 -33.25
CA PRO A 65 3.13 16.73 -33.37
C PRO A 65 2.48 15.96 -32.22
N LYS A 66 1.87 14.82 -32.57
CA LYS A 66 1.28 13.93 -31.57
C LYS A 66 2.34 13.58 -30.52
N PRO A 67 2.01 13.68 -29.21
CA PRO A 67 2.92 13.25 -28.16
C PRO A 67 3.38 11.83 -28.43
N LEU A 68 4.70 11.62 -28.38
CA LEU A 68 5.24 10.27 -28.45
C LEU A 68 4.71 9.48 -27.26
N ALA A 69 4.33 8.23 -27.51
CA ALA A 69 4.01 7.31 -26.42
C ALA A 69 5.21 7.29 -25.46
N PRO A 70 4.98 7.36 -24.14
CA PRO A 70 6.06 7.20 -23.19
C PRO A 70 6.77 5.88 -23.48
N GLY A 71 8.11 5.92 -23.53
CA GLY A 71 8.90 4.73 -23.77
C GLY A 71 8.55 3.63 -22.77
N TYR A 72 8.64 2.36 -23.20
CA TYR A 72 8.39 1.25 -22.29
C TYR A 72 9.38 1.30 -21.12
N VAL A 73 8.86 1.55 -19.92
CA VAL A 73 9.64 1.47 -18.68
C VAL A 73 9.36 0.11 -18.05
N LYS A 74 10.41 -0.72 -17.94
CA LYS A 74 10.34 -1.94 -17.13
C LYS A 74 10.21 -1.53 -15.67
N MET A 75 8.98 -1.57 -15.16
CA MET A 75 8.70 -1.29 -13.75
C MET A 75 9.52 -2.25 -12.86
N PRO A 76 10.03 -1.78 -11.70
CA PRO A 76 10.62 -2.67 -10.71
C PRO A 76 9.63 -3.79 -10.42
N GLY A 77 10.09 -5.02 -10.60
CA GLY A 77 9.30 -6.19 -10.24
C GLY A 77 8.96 -6.16 -8.75
N LYS A 78 8.00 -6.99 -8.36
CA LYS A 78 7.65 -7.17 -6.95
C LYS A 78 8.92 -7.47 -6.14
N PRO A 79 9.20 -6.72 -5.05
CA PRO A 79 10.30 -7.02 -4.16
C PRO A 79 10.20 -8.47 -3.69
N TRP A 80 11.34 -9.13 -3.64
CA TRP A 80 11.37 -10.53 -3.23
C TRP A 80 10.90 -10.64 -1.75
N LYS A 81 10.05 -11.62 -1.44
CA LYS A 81 9.44 -11.81 -0.10
C LYS A 81 10.44 -12.24 1.00
N GLU A 82 11.48 -12.99 0.65
CA GLU A 82 12.54 -13.47 1.55
C GLU A 82 13.95 -13.02 1.14
N ARG A 83 14.86 -12.69 2.04
CA ARG A 83 16.25 -12.42 1.60
C ARG A 83 16.86 -13.63 0.85
N LYS A 84 17.76 -13.37 -0.12
CA LYS A 84 18.61 -14.41 -0.70
C LYS A 84 19.55 -14.92 0.39
N ARG A 85 19.58 -16.23 0.62
CA ARG A 85 20.51 -16.86 1.57
C ARG A 85 21.89 -16.98 0.93
N GLU A 86 22.93 -16.85 1.73
CA GLU A 86 24.32 -17.06 1.31
C GLU A 86 24.59 -18.57 1.18
N GLY A 87 25.58 -18.98 0.37
CA GLY A 87 25.84 -20.39 0.08
C GLY A 87 26.20 -21.23 1.32
N THR A 88 26.74 -20.59 2.35
CA THR A 88 27.11 -21.19 3.64
C THR A 88 25.93 -21.35 4.59
N GLU A 89 24.79 -20.72 4.30
CA GLU A 89 23.64 -20.72 5.20
C GLU A 89 22.76 -21.94 4.99
N LYS A 90 22.28 -22.54 6.10
CA LYS A 90 21.39 -23.71 6.04
C LYS A 90 20.10 -23.37 5.28
N PRO A 91 19.58 -24.30 4.45
CA PRO A 91 18.32 -24.12 3.75
C PRO A 91 17.17 -23.95 4.74
N LYS A 92 16.15 -23.16 4.36
CA LYS A 92 14.97 -22.94 5.19
C LYS A 92 14.24 -24.27 5.40
N ALA A 93 13.94 -24.60 6.66
CA ALA A 93 13.10 -25.74 6.96
C ALA A 93 11.71 -25.55 6.33
N THR A 94 11.34 -26.43 5.40
CA THR A 94 10.02 -26.42 4.72
C THR A 94 8.91 -27.02 5.59
N LYS A 95 9.28 -27.74 6.64
CA LYS A 95 8.36 -28.35 7.60
C LYS A 95 8.72 -27.87 9.00
N VAL A 96 7.70 -27.58 9.80
CA VAL A 96 7.86 -27.29 11.22
C VAL A 96 8.49 -28.51 11.88
N SER A 97 9.52 -28.32 12.70
CA SER A 97 10.12 -29.41 13.45
C SER A 97 9.07 -30.02 14.37
N ARG A 98 9.00 -31.36 14.43
CA ARG A 98 8.14 -32.08 15.38
C ARG A 98 8.83 -32.32 16.72
N VAL A 99 10.02 -31.76 16.90
CA VAL A 99 10.79 -31.87 18.15
C VAL A 99 9.98 -31.20 19.26
N GLY A 100 9.69 -31.94 20.32
CA GLY A 100 8.85 -31.48 21.44
C GLY A 100 7.33 -31.54 21.19
N THR A 101 6.87 -31.99 20.02
CA THR A 101 5.42 -32.14 19.78
C THR A 101 4.89 -33.39 20.49
N VAL A 102 4.03 -33.21 21.50
CA VAL A 102 3.35 -34.31 22.17
C VAL A 102 2.17 -34.79 21.33
N ILE A 103 2.27 -36.01 20.80
CA ILE A 103 1.18 -36.63 20.04
C ILE A 103 0.10 -37.09 21.04
N ARG A 104 -1.11 -36.52 20.94
CA ARG A 104 -2.28 -36.89 21.76
C ARG A 104 -3.38 -37.51 20.90
N CYS A 105 -3.85 -38.69 21.30
CA CYS A 105 -4.88 -39.41 20.58
C CYS A 105 -6.24 -38.70 20.71
N ARG A 106 -6.93 -38.46 19.59
CA ARG A 106 -8.25 -37.81 19.63
C ARG A 106 -9.35 -38.69 20.21
N LYS A 107 -9.19 -40.03 20.16
CA LYS A 107 -10.14 -41.05 20.64
C LYS A 107 -10.03 -41.26 22.15
N CYS A 108 -8.91 -41.79 22.63
CA CYS A 108 -8.70 -42.11 24.06
C CYS A 108 -8.08 -40.97 24.88
N LYS A 109 -7.68 -39.86 24.24
CA LYS A 109 -7.00 -38.71 24.88
C LYS A 109 -5.65 -39.02 25.51
N CYS A 110 -5.13 -40.25 25.44
CA CYS A 110 -3.77 -40.58 25.90
C CYS A 110 -2.70 -40.00 24.96
N THR A 111 -1.49 -39.83 25.49
CA THR A 111 -0.31 -39.37 24.74
C THR A 111 0.50 -40.55 24.18
N GLY A 112 1.31 -40.30 23.15
CA GLY A 112 2.22 -41.28 22.55
C GLY A 112 1.70 -41.97 21.28
N HIS A 113 0.43 -41.77 20.92
CA HIS A 113 -0.16 -42.32 19.69
C HIS A 113 -1.27 -41.42 19.14
N ASN A 114 -1.66 -41.63 17.89
CA ASN A 114 -2.71 -40.86 17.22
C ASN A 114 -4.01 -41.71 17.08
N LYS A 115 -5.07 -41.16 16.46
CA LYS A 115 -6.33 -41.89 16.28
C LYS A 115 -6.15 -43.20 15.49
N THR A 116 -5.24 -43.26 14.50
CA THR A 116 -5.10 -44.42 13.61
C THR A 116 -4.38 -45.57 14.32
N THR A 117 -3.41 -45.27 15.18
CA THR A 117 -2.67 -46.26 15.98
C THR A 117 -3.24 -46.44 17.38
N CYS A 118 -4.51 -46.07 17.60
CA CYS A 118 -5.16 -46.20 18.89
C CYS A 118 -5.38 -47.68 19.25
N PRO A 119 -4.91 -48.16 20.41
CA PRO A 119 -5.14 -49.54 20.86
C PRO A 119 -6.63 -49.90 20.90
N GLY A 120 -7.48 -48.94 21.27
CA GLY A 120 -8.94 -49.09 21.22
C GLY A 120 -9.56 -49.17 19.81
N ASN A 121 -8.79 -49.19 18.73
CA ASN A 121 -9.27 -49.55 17.39
C ASN A 121 -9.05 -51.03 17.06
N ALA A 122 -8.16 -51.73 17.77
CA ALA A 122 -7.88 -53.15 17.53
C ALA A 122 -9.01 -54.08 18.01
N ALA A 123 -10.02 -53.55 18.71
CA ALA A 123 -11.17 -54.29 19.23
C ALA A 123 -12.41 -54.19 18.33
N SER A 124 -12.23 -53.86 17.05
CA SER A 124 -13.32 -53.75 16.07
C SER A 124 -12.89 -54.42 14.77
N GLY A 125 -12.68 -55.74 14.84
CA GLY A 125 -12.70 -56.65 13.69
C GLY A 125 -14.09 -57.22 13.53
#